data_AF-A0A2V9J305-F1
#
_entry.id   AF-A0A2V9J305-F1
#
_cell.length_a   1.000
_cell.length_b   1.000
_cell.length_c   1.000
_cell.angle_alpha   90.00
_cell.angle_beta   90.00
_cell.angle_gamma   90.00
#
_symmetry.space_group_name_H-M   'P 1'
#
loop_
_entity.id
_entity.type
_entity.pdbx_description
1 polymer ?
#
loop_
_entity_poly.entity_id
_entity_poly.type
_entity_poly.pdbx_seq_one_letter_code
_entity_poly.pdbx_strand_id
1 'polypeptide(L)'
;IATMARYCDVLSPMIYPSHFFHMDGYARPGDAPRHFISESMERFRAITGDTKVVLRPWLQAFAWRTPSYSPAYIRVQVTASKEEGGVGFLFWNARNDYSKLFPAMTEPDTGPTTGKAAKPASGAGQ
;
A
#
# COMPACT_ATOMS: atom_id res chain seq x y z
N ILE A 1 -6.44 -12.10 12.91
CA ILE A 1 -6.90 -10.71 12.66
C ILE A 1 -8.34 -10.53 13.13
N ALA A 2 -9.34 -11.23 12.54
CA ALA A 2 -10.75 -11.10 12.94
C ALA A 2 -11.00 -11.28 14.45
N THR A 3 -10.39 -12.28 15.09
CA THR A 3 -10.50 -12.47 16.55
C THR A 3 -9.92 -11.30 17.34
N MET A 4 -8.75 -10.79 16.92
CA MET A 4 -8.09 -9.66 17.60
C MET A 4 -8.90 -8.36 17.46
N ALA A 5 -9.60 -8.17 16.34
CA ALA A 5 -10.40 -6.97 16.07
C ALA A 5 -11.48 -6.70 17.12
N ARG A 6 -11.94 -7.72 17.86
CA ARG A 6 -12.90 -7.56 18.95
C ARG A 6 -12.30 -6.97 20.24
N TYR A 7 -10.98 -6.98 20.36
CA TYR A 7 -10.25 -6.61 21.56
C TYR A 7 -9.25 -5.46 21.36
N CYS A 8 -9.20 -4.89 20.15
CA CYS A 8 -8.27 -3.82 19.80
C CYS A 8 -9.07 -2.61 19.31
N ASP A 9 -8.66 -1.40 19.73
CA ASP A 9 -9.16 -0.16 19.15
C ASP A 9 -8.58 0.06 17.74
N VAL A 10 -7.33 -0.35 17.54
CA VAL A 10 -6.59 -0.18 16.29
C VAL A 10 -5.88 -1.48 15.91
N LEU A 11 -6.02 -1.88 14.66
CA LEU A 11 -5.19 -2.90 14.03
C LEU A 11 -4.31 -2.27 12.97
N SER A 12 -3.03 -2.61 13.03
CA SER A 12 -2.01 -2.14 12.09
C SER A 12 -1.42 -3.29 11.29
N PRO A 13 -2.17 -3.81 10.30
CA PRO A 13 -1.62 -4.84 9.42
C PRO A 13 -0.42 -4.29 8.65
N MET A 14 0.59 -5.14 8.47
CA MET A 14 1.78 -4.81 7.72
C MET A 14 1.58 -5.12 6.25
N ILE A 15 1.50 -4.08 5.41
CA ILE A 15 1.24 -4.24 3.97
C ILE A 15 2.44 -3.70 3.19
N TYR A 16 3.37 -4.59 2.90
CA TYR A 16 4.57 -4.28 2.13
C TYR A 16 4.50 -4.98 0.76
N PRO A 17 4.20 -4.25 -0.34
CA PRO A 17 4.07 -4.85 -1.66
C PRO A 17 5.26 -5.73 -2.07
N SER A 18 6.47 -5.37 -1.63
CA SER A 18 7.70 -6.14 -1.88
C SER A 18 7.74 -7.55 -1.28
N HIS A 19 6.89 -7.84 -0.29
CA HIS A 19 6.86 -9.11 0.44
C HIS A 19 5.79 -10.09 -0.08
N PHE A 20 5.03 -9.70 -1.10
CA PHE A 20 4.19 -10.65 -1.83
C PHE A 20 5.00 -11.32 -2.94
N PHE A 21 4.73 -12.59 -3.20
CA PHE A 21 5.45 -13.41 -4.18
C PHE A 21 4.43 -14.04 -5.13
N HIS A 22 4.56 -13.77 -6.43
CA HIS A 22 3.72 -14.36 -7.50
C HIS A 22 2.22 -14.34 -7.19
N MET A 23 1.74 -13.28 -6.54
CA MET A 23 0.35 -13.12 -6.10
C MET A 23 -0.42 -12.28 -7.13
N ASP A 24 -1.69 -12.60 -7.32
CA ASP A 24 -2.64 -11.88 -8.17
C ASP A 24 -2.14 -11.64 -9.61
N GLY A 25 -1.29 -12.53 -10.14
CA GLY A 25 -0.72 -12.44 -11.49
C GLY A 25 0.40 -11.41 -11.68
N TYR A 26 0.85 -10.73 -10.61
CA TYR A 26 1.94 -9.75 -10.69
C TYR A 26 3.31 -10.44 -10.63
N ALA A 27 4.11 -10.27 -11.68
CA ALA A 27 5.50 -10.74 -11.72
C ALA A 27 6.40 -10.02 -10.69
N ARG A 28 6.11 -8.74 -10.40
CA ARG A 28 6.80 -7.93 -9.38
C ARG A 28 5.79 -7.18 -8.51
N PRO A 29 5.26 -7.82 -7.45
CA PRO A 29 4.31 -7.19 -6.54
C PRO A 29 4.81 -5.89 -5.91
N GLY A 30 6.14 -5.82 -5.67
CA GLY A 30 6.81 -4.63 -5.16
C GLY A 30 6.61 -3.37 -6.00
N ASP A 31 6.30 -3.47 -7.29
CA ASP A 31 6.03 -2.33 -8.19
C ASP A 31 4.52 -2.08 -8.43
N ALA A 32 3.64 -2.77 -7.69
CA ALA A 32 2.19 -2.63 -7.80
C ALA A 32 1.55 -2.16 -6.47
N PRO A 33 2.02 -1.04 -5.86
CA PRO A 33 1.59 -0.63 -4.53
C PRO A 33 0.08 -0.40 -4.43
N ARG A 34 -0.54 0.23 -5.44
CA ARG A 34 -1.98 0.48 -5.42
C ARG A 34 -2.78 -0.82 -5.29
N HIS A 35 -2.46 -1.82 -6.12
CA HIS A 35 -3.13 -3.12 -6.10
C HIS A 35 -3.03 -3.78 -4.72
N PHE A 36 -1.80 -3.97 -4.23
CA PHE A 36 -1.59 -4.72 -2.98
C PHE A 36 -2.05 -3.98 -1.72
N ILE A 37 -2.01 -2.64 -1.71
CA ILE A 37 -2.65 -1.89 -0.61
C ILE A 37 -4.17 -2.03 -0.68
N SER A 38 -4.79 -1.84 -1.86
CA SER A 38 -6.25 -1.89 -1.99
C SER A 38 -6.81 -3.27 -1.63
N GLU A 39 -6.30 -4.33 -2.27
CA GLU A 39 -6.74 -5.71 -2.01
C GLU A 39 -6.57 -6.13 -0.55
N SER A 40 -5.45 -5.76 0.07
CA SER A 40 -5.20 -6.10 1.47
C SER A 40 -6.19 -5.38 2.39
N MET A 41 -6.41 -4.08 2.17
CA MET A 41 -7.32 -3.28 2.98
C MET A 41 -8.78 -3.73 2.81
N GLU A 42 -9.21 -4.04 1.58
CA GLU A 42 -10.52 -4.62 1.32
C GLU A 42 -10.73 -5.92 2.10
N ARG A 43 -9.75 -6.84 2.02
CA ARG A 43 -9.81 -8.12 2.76
C ARG A 43 -9.83 -7.90 4.26
N PHE A 44 -9.03 -6.99 4.80
CA PHE A 44 -9.08 -6.67 6.23
C PHE A 44 -10.43 -6.11 6.65
N ARG A 45 -11.01 -5.20 5.87
CA ARG A 45 -12.35 -4.67 6.13
C ARG A 45 -13.42 -5.75 6.08
N ALA A 46 -13.36 -6.65 5.11
CA ALA A 46 -14.33 -7.74 4.99
C ALA A 46 -14.33 -8.63 6.25
N ILE A 47 -13.15 -8.95 6.80
CA ILE A 47 -13.03 -9.83 7.97
C ILE A 47 -13.15 -9.11 9.33
N THR A 48 -13.14 -7.77 9.36
CA THR A 48 -13.31 -6.99 10.59
C THR A 48 -14.57 -6.12 10.60
N GLY A 49 -15.41 -6.20 9.56
CA GLY A 49 -16.53 -5.29 9.33
C GLY A 49 -17.65 -5.37 10.37
N ASP A 50 -17.70 -6.43 11.17
CA ASP A 50 -18.62 -6.60 12.30
C ASP A 50 -18.06 -6.07 13.64
N THR A 51 -16.91 -5.40 13.62
CA THR A 51 -16.25 -4.83 14.79
C THR A 51 -16.11 -3.32 14.68
N LYS A 52 -15.67 -2.66 15.76
CA LYS A 52 -15.39 -1.22 15.78
C LYS A 52 -13.91 -0.89 15.55
N VAL A 53 -13.11 -1.87 15.14
CA VAL A 53 -11.66 -1.69 15.02
C VAL A 53 -11.32 -0.68 13.94
N VAL A 54 -10.34 0.17 14.23
CA VAL A 54 -9.74 1.07 13.24
C VAL A 54 -8.61 0.36 12.52
N LEU A 55 -8.63 0.37 11.19
CA LEU A 55 -7.51 -0.11 10.39
C LEU A 55 -6.52 1.04 10.12
N ARG A 56 -5.27 0.88 10.61
CA ARG A 56 -4.16 1.83 10.42
C ARG A 56 -2.92 1.07 9.94
N PRO A 57 -2.79 0.78 8.64
CA PRO A 57 -1.76 -0.12 8.15
C PRO A 57 -0.35 0.43 8.31
N TRP A 58 0.63 -0.47 8.43
CA TRP A 58 2.02 -0.14 8.12
C TRP A 58 2.23 -0.19 6.61
N LEU A 59 2.70 0.92 6.04
CA LEU A 59 3.00 1.07 4.62
C LEU A 59 4.53 1.02 4.40
N GLN A 60 4.94 0.62 3.20
CA GLN A 60 6.36 0.38 2.89
C GLN A 60 7.13 1.69 2.75
N ALA A 61 8.24 1.83 3.50
CA ALA A 61 9.15 2.97 3.46
C ALA A 61 10.60 2.56 3.10
N PHE A 62 10.77 1.54 2.25
CA PHE A 62 12.08 1.05 1.81
C PHE A 62 12.00 0.47 0.39
N ALA A 63 13.16 0.31 -0.26
CA ALA A 63 13.26 -0.07 -1.68
C ALA A 63 13.48 -1.57 -1.96
N TRP A 64 13.43 -2.43 -0.95
CA TRP A 64 13.66 -3.87 -1.13
C TRP A 64 12.67 -4.43 -2.16
N ARG A 65 13.18 -4.99 -3.27
CA ARG A 65 12.38 -5.53 -4.39
C ARG A 65 11.34 -4.55 -4.96
N THR A 66 11.60 -3.26 -4.84
CA THR A 66 10.76 -2.19 -5.38
C THR A 66 11.65 -1.19 -6.13
N PRO A 67 12.07 -1.50 -7.38
CA PRO A 67 12.81 -0.56 -8.22
C PRO A 67 12.11 0.79 -8.40
N SER A 68 10.78 0.81 -8.34
CA SER A 68 9.96 2.04 -8.45
C SER A 68 9.88 2.90 -7.16
N TYR A 69 10.62 2.54 -6.10
CA TYR A 69 10.51 3.20 -4.80
C TYR A 69 10.90 4.68 -4.89
N SER A 70 9.96 5.54 -4.51
CA SER A 70 10.03 6.99 -4.68
C SER A 70 9.02 7.68 -3.75
N PRO A 71 9.06 9.02 -3.62
CA PRO A 71 8.00 9.75 -2.92
C PRO A 71 6.61 9.49 -3.51
N ALA A 72 6.51 9.39 -4.85
CA ALA A 72 5.28 9.07 -5.55
C ALA A 72 4.76 7.67 -5.18
N TYR A 73 5.64 6.67 -5.08
CA TYR A 73 5.29 5.33 -4.60
C TYR A 73 4.64 5.37 -3.20
N ILE A 74 5.19 6.18 -2.29
CA ILE A 74 4.63 6.36 -0.93
C ILE A 74 3.26 7.03 -1.00
N ARG A 75 3.11 8.09 -1.80
CA ARG A 75 1.81 8.75 -2.01
C ARG A 75 0.75 7.79 -2.52
N VAL A 76 1.08 6.93 -3.49
CA VAL A 76 0.15 5.91 -4.00
C VAL A 76 -0.34 4.98 -2.89
N GLN A 77 0.55 4.52 -2.00
CA GLN A 77 0.16 3.68 -0.87
C GLN A 77 -0.77 4.41 0.10
N VAL A 78 -0.45 5.67 0.44
CA VAL A 78 -1.27 6.50 1.34
C VAL A 78 -2.66 6.74 0.75
N THR A 79 -2.73 7.09 -0.54
CA THR A 79 -3.99 7.34 -1.23
C THR A 79 -4.84 6.07 -1.29
N ALA A 80 -4.26 4.93 -1.71
CA ALA A 80 -4.97 3.66 -1.75
C ALA A 80 -5.51 3.26 -0.36
N SER A 81 -4.68 3.38 0.69
CA SER A 81 -5.12 3.07 2.06
C SER A 81 -6.28 3.95 2.52
N LYS A 82 -6.31 5.25 2.17
CA LYS A 82 -7.39 6.16 2.54
C LYS A 82 -8.68 5.85 1.79
N GLU A 83 -8.58 5.60 0.49
CA GLU A 83 -9.73 5.25 -0.36
C GLU A 83 -10.40 3.95 0.11
N GLU A 84 -9.61 2.99 0.60
CA GLU A 84 -10.13 1.76 1.21
C GLU A 84 -10.57 1.91 2.67
N GLY A 85 -10.72 3.12 3.21
CA GLY A 85 -11.26 3.36 4.55
C GLY A 85 -10.26 3.18 5.69
N GLY A 86 -8.95 3.15 5.41
CA GLY A 86 -7.92 3.21 6.43
C GLY A 86 -7.87 4.59 7.13
N VAL A 87 -7.65 4.58 8.44
CA VAL A 87 -7.58 5.81 9.25
C VAL A 87 -6.15 6.02 9.77
N GLY A 88 -5.43 6.83 9.03
CA GLY A 88 -4.00 7.05 9.21
C GLY A 88 -3.17 5.87 8.71
N PHE A 89 -1.87 5.93 8.95
CA PHE A 89 -0.89 4.94 8.52
C PHE A 89 0.35 5.01 9.41
N LEU A 90 1.16 3.96 9.38
CA LEU A 90 2.46 3.88 10.04
C LEU A 90 3.53 3.57 8.99
N PHE A 91 4.76 4.02 9.23
CA PHE A 91 5.90 3.73 8.35
C PHE A 91 7.08 3.24 9.18
N TRP A 92 7.75 2.20 8.69
CA TRP A 92 8.96 1.66 9.29
C TRP A 92 10.03 1.43 8.23
N ASN A 93 11.27 1.79 8.56
CA ASN A 93 12.44 1.48 7.77
C ASN A 93 13.60 1.09 8.70
N ALA A 94 14.14 -0.13 8.54
CA ALA A 94 15.28 -0.64 9.32
C ALA A 94 16.52 0.27 9.28
N ARG A 95 16.73 0.99 8.18
CA ARG A 95 17.86 1.92 8.01
C ARG A 95 17.60 3.30 8.63
N ASN A 96 16.39 3.54 9.15
CA ASN A 96 15.91 4.87 9.56
C ASN A 96 16.04 5.95 8.47
N ASP A 97 16.09 5.53 7.19
CA ASP A 97 16.12 6.44 6.05
C ASP A 97 14.69 6.80 5.63
N TYR A 98 14.28 8.01 5.99
CA TYR A 98 12.98 8.57 5.64
C TYR A 98 13.09 9.66 4.57
N SER A 99 14.22 9.72 3.84
CA SER A 99 14.48 10.75 2.82
C SER A 99 13.45 10.78 1.69
N LYS A 100 12.81 9.65 1.37
CA LYS A 100 11.70 9.58 0.40
C LYS A 100 10.33 9.79 1.06
N LEU A 101 10.20 9.43 2.34
CA LEU A 101 8.96 9.56 3.09
C LEU A 101 8.63 11.02 3.40
N PHE A 102 9.57 11.80 3.92
CA PHE A 102 9.27 13.18 4.30
C PHE A 102 8.75 14.02 3.12
N PRO A 103 9.42 14.05 1.95
CA PRO A 103 8.89 14.73 0.78
C PRO A 103 7.53 14.18 0.32
N ALA A 104 7.28 12.87 0.48
CA ALA A 104 5.98 12.29 0.15
C ALA A 104 4.83 12.89 0.97
N MET A 105 5.12 13.31 2.21
CA MET A 105 4.14 13.78 3.20
C MET A 105 4.04 15.29 3.33
N THR A 106 5.11 16.03 3.04
CA THR A 106 5.18 17.49 3.27
C THR A 106 5.04 18.31 2.00
N GLU A 107 5.41 17.74 0.86
CA GLU A 107 5.34 18.45 -0.41
C GLU A 107 3.99 18.20 -1.10
N PRO A 108 3.42 19.23 -1.75
CA PRO A 108 2.27 19.04 -2.62
C PRO A 108 2.58 17.96 -3.67
N ASP A 109 1.60 17.10 -3.97
CA ASP A 109 1.75 16.18 -5.08
C ASP A 109 1.73 16.97 -6.39
N THR A 110 2.92 17.24 -6.94
CA THR A 110 3.04 18.01 -8.18
C THR A 110 2.67 17.18 -9.41
N GLY A 111 2.55 15.86 -9.27
CA GLY A 111 2.14 14.91 -10.31
C GLY A 111 2.95 14.98 -11.61
N PRO A 112 2.83 14.00 -12.51
CA PRO A 112 3.03 14.25 -13.92
C PRO A 112 1.79 14.97 -14.46
N THR A 113 1.96 16.09 -15.17
CA THR A 113 0.89 16.72 -15.95
C THR A 113 0.26 15.66 -16.85
N THR A 114 -1.00 15.30 -16.57
CA THR A 114 -1.90 14.41 -17.34
C THR A 114 -1.27 13.67 -18.53
N GLY A 115 -0.92 12.40 -18.31
CA GLY A 115 -0.76 11.40 -19.35
C GLY A 115 -1.37 10.09 -18.86
N LYS A 116 -2.53 9.72 -19.41
CA LYS A 116 -3.23 8.45 -19.13
C LYS A 116 -2.23 7.29 -19.15
N ALA A 117 -2.08 6.57 -18.04
CA ALA A 117 -1.33 5.31 -18.01
C ALA A 117 -2.09 4.28 -18.87
N ALA A 118 -1.48 3.85 -19.97
CA ALA A 118 -2.00 2.78 -20.81
C ALA A 118 -1.93 1.44 -20.06
N LYS A 119 -3.02 0.68 -20.12
CA LYS A 119 -3.09 -0.70 -19.61
C LYS A 119 -2.07 -1.57 -20.37
N PRO A 120 -1.26 -2.40 -19.71
CA PRO A 120 -0.41 -3.34 -20.43
C PRO A 120 -1.30 -4.33 -21.20
N ALA A 121 -0.98 -4.52 -22.48
CA ALA A 121 -1.70 -5.44 -23.35
C ALA A 121 -1.55 -6.87 -22.83
N SER A 122 -2.69 -7.55 -22.66
CA SER A 122 -2.75 -9.00 -22.53
C SER A 122 -2.34 -9.60 -23.87
N GLY A 123 -1.09 -10.06 -23.98
CA GLY A 123 -0.64 -10.90 -25.07
C GLY A 123 -1.34 -12.26 -24.96
N ALA A 124 -2.32 -12.47 -25.82
CA ALA A 124 -2.98 -13.74 -26.05
C ALA A 124 -2.00 -14.76 -26.64
N GLY A 125 -2.34 -16.03 -26.46
CA GLY A 125 -1.51 -17.17 -26.82
C GLY A 125 -1.14 -17.28 -28.29
N GLN A 126 -0.05 -18.02 -28.49
CA GLN A 126 0.08 -19.10 -29.45
C GLN A 126 1.02 -20.14 -28.84
#